data_AF-A0A3D2WV44-F1
#
_entry.id   AF-A0A3D2WV44-F1
#
_cell.length_a   1.000
_cell.length_b   1.000
_cell.length_c   1.000
_cell.angle_alpha   90.00
_cell.angle_beta   90.00
_cell.angle_gamma   90.00
#
_symmetry.space_group_name_H-M   'P 1'
#
loop_
_entity.id
_entity.type
_entity.pdbx_description
1 polymer ?
#
loop_
_entity_poly.entity_id
_entity_poly.type
_entity_poly.pdbx_seq_one_letter_code
_entity_poly.pdbx_strand_id
1 'polypeptide(L)'
;MKGKMITRFFRYVKIDTQSQEGIEDRYPSTEKQKDLLELLVSELKELGLKDVEMDKYGYVTAIFPGNLTKEENAKVPVIGLLAHVDTSPDVSGTNVKPVIHKNYEGGDIVLPGDPKVVLRAAEN
;
A
#
# COMPACT_ATOMS: atom_id res chain seq x y z
N MET A 1 -5.07 4.09 18.57
CA MET A 1 -4.05 4.02 17.51
C MET A 1 -4.21 2.81 16.59
N LYS A 2 -4.37 1.57 17.07
CA LYS A 2 -4.54 0.36 16.22
C LYS A 2 -5.68 0.45 15.17
N GLY A 3 -6.81 1.08 15.51
CA GLY A 3 -7.95 1.19 14.59
C GLY A 3 -7.66 2.00 13.31
N LYS A 4 -6.91 3.11 13.39
CA LYS A 4 -6.66 3.99 12.25
C LYS A 4 -5.81 3.32 11.16
N MET A 5 -4.77 2.57 11.55
CA MET A 5 -3.92 1.85 10.61
C MET A 5 -4.69 0.73 9.90
N ILE A 6 -5.47 -0.07 10.64
CA ILE A 6 -6.31 -1.12 10.04
C ILE A 6 -7.33 -0.52 9.07
N THR A 7 -8.00 0.57 9.44
CA THR A 7 -8.94 1.26 8.55
C THR A 7 -8.27 1.73 7.26
N ARG A 8 -7.08 2.34 7.35
CA ARG A 8 -6.33 2.80 6.18
C ARG A 8 -5.90 1.63 5.30
N PHE A 9 -5.33 0.57 5.88
CA PHE A 9 -4.96 -0.65 5.17
C PHE A 9 -6.17 -1.27 4.45
N PHE A 10 -7.32 -1.37 5.12
CA PHE A 10 -8.55 -1.92 4.55
C PHE A 10 -9.15 -1.07 3.44
N ARG A 11 -8.89 0.23 3.44
CA ARG A 11 -9.25 1.10 2.32
C ARG A 11 -8.38 0.79 1.11
N TYR A 12 -7.06 0.63 1.30
CA TYR A 12 -6.11 0.41 0.20
C TYR A 12 -6.29 -0.95 -0.46
N VAL A 13 -6.40 -2.03 0.32
CA VAL A 13 -6.55 -3.40 -0.23
C VAL A 13 -7.81 -3.61 -1.05
N LYS A 14 -8.80 -2.71 -0.93
CA LYS A 14 -10.04 -2.76 -1.71
C LYS A 14 -9.95 -2.02 -3.06
N ILE A 15 -8.90 -1.24 -3.27
CA ILE A 15 -8.64 -0.55 -4.53
C ILE A 15 -7.88 -1.54 -5.41
N ASP A 16 -8.43 -1.82 -6.59
CA ASP A 16 -7.79 -2.72 -7.54
C ASP A 16 -6.59 -2.04 -8.19
N THR A 17 -5.39 -2.52 -7.83
CA THR A 17 -4.11 -1.98 -8.27
C THR A 17 -3.27 -3.03 -8.99
N GLN A 18 -3.87 -4.16 -9.38
CA GLN A 18 -3.13 -5.26 -9.99
C GLN A 18 -2.38 -4.82 -11.25
N SER A 19 -1.09 -5.13 -11.33
CA SER A 19 -0.25 -4.84 -12.49
C SER A 19 -0.53 -5.78 -13.66
N GLN A 20 -0.08 -5.38 -14.85
CA GLN A 20 -0.18 -6.17 -16.07
C GLN A 20 1.21 -6.44 -16.63
N GLU A 21 1.52 -7.72 -16.84
CA GLU A 21 2.79 -8.15 -17.46
C GLU A 21 2.83 -7.81 -18.96
N GLY A 22 4.05 -7.70 -19.49
CA GLY A 22 4.28 -7.45 -20.92
C GLY A 22 3.95 -6.03 -21.39
N ILE A 23 3.67 -5.11 -20.47
CA ILE A 23 3.51 -3.68 -20.78
C ILE A 23 4.88 -2.99 -20.68
N GLU A 24 5.39 -2.52 -21.80
CA GLU A 24 6.72 -1.90 -21.91
C GLU A 24 6.67 -0.41 -22.31
N ASP A 25 5.53 0.05 -22.84
CA ASP A 25 5.35 1.36 -23.46
C ASP A 25 4.76 2.43 -22.53
N ARG A 26 4.27 2.04 -21.34
CA ARG A 26 3.64 2.95 -20.38
C ARG A 26 3.86 2.53 -18.93
N TYR A 27 3.80 3.54 -18.05
CA TYR A 27 3.82 3.38 -16.60
C TYR A 27 2.71 4.24 -15.97
N PRO A 28 1.99 3.74 -14.95
CA PRO A 28 1.96 2.35 -14.51
C PRO A 28 1.44 1.40 -15.60
N SER A 29 1.71 0.09 -15.48
CA SER A 29 1.27 -0.90 -16.47
C SER A 29 -0.26 -0.95 -16.64
N THR A 30 -0.99 -0.63 -15.56
CA THR A 30 -2.45 -0.47 -15.55
C THR A 30 -2.86 0.88 -14.98
N GLU A 31 -3.75 1.59 -15.65
CA GLU A 31 -4.26 2.89 -15.20
C GLU A 31 -4.94 2.85 -13.82
N LYS A 32 -5.58 1.73 -13.45
CA LYS A 32 -6.23 1.54 -12.14
C LYS A 32 -5.28 1.68 -10.94
N GLN A 33 -3.97 1.55 -11.13
CA GLN A 33 -2.98 1.85 -10.08
C GLN A 33 -3.04 3.32 -9.64
N LYS A 34 -3.41 4.24 -10.55
CA LYS A 34 -3.51 5.67 -10.27
C LYS A 34 -4.61 6.00 -9.26
N ASP A 35 -5.66 5.19 -9.15
CA ASP A 35 -6.72 5.39 -8.16
C ASP A 35 -6.16 5.41 -6.72
N LEU A 36 -5.25 4.49 -6.40
CA LEU A 36 -4.57 4.48 -5.10
C LEU A 36 -3.54 5.61 -4.99
N LEU A 37 -2.79 5.90 -6.06
CA LEU A 37 -1.77 6.95 -6.05
C LEU A 37 -2.38 8.35 -5.82
N GLU A 38 -3.49 8.67 -6.45
CA GLU A 38 -4.21 9.94 -6.26
C GLU A 38 -4.77 10.08 -4.84
N LEU A 39 -5.28 8.98 -4.28
CA LEU A 39 -5.67 8.92 -2.87
C LEU A 39 -4.47 9.19 -1.97
N LEU A 40 -3.32 8.55 -2.23
CA LEU A 40 -2.10 8.74 -1.44
C LEU A 40 -1.60 10.20 -1.50
N VAL A 41 -1.61 10.84 -2.68
CA VAL A 41 -1.27 12.27 -2.83
C VAL A 41 -2.16 13.13 -1.92
N SER A 42 -3.47 12.88 -1.94
CA SER A 42 -4.43 13.61 -1.10
C SER A 42 -4.15 13.40 0.39
N GLU A 43 -3.92 12.16 0.80
CA GLU A 43 -3.63 11.81 2.19
C GLU A 43 -2.28 12.36 2.69
N LEU A 44 -1.25 12.39 1.84
CA LEU A 44 0.06 12.96 2.18
C LEU A 44 -0.04 14.48 2.35
N LYS A 45 -0.84 15.16 1.52
CA LYS A 45 -1.16 16.60 1.67
C LYS A 45 -1.94 16.87 2.94
N GLU A 46 -2.95 16.06 3.26
CA GLU A 46 -3.73 16.16 4.50
C GLU A 46 -2.86 15.94 5.75
N LEU A 47 -1.85 15.07 5.66
CA LEU A 47 -0.85 14.86 6.72
C LEU A 47 0.14 16.02 6.86
N GLY A 48 0.12 17.01 5.95
CA GLY A 48 0.97 18.19 6.00
C GLY A 48 2.39 18.01 5.47
N LEU A 49 2.64 16.94 4.71
CA LEU A 49 3.94 16.75 4.05
C LEU A 49 4.16 17.83 2.97
N LYS A 50 5.43 18.04 2.63
CA LYS A 50 5.88 19.02 1.63
C LYS A 50 6.19 18.32 0.32
N ASP A 51 6.19 19.11 -0.76
CA ASP A 51 6.57 18.66 -2.11
C ASP A 51 5.86 17.36 -2.51
N VAL A 52 4.55 17.30 -2.21
CA VAL A 52 3.72 16.12 -2.51
C VAL A 52 3.28 16.18 -3.97
N GLU A 53 3.81 15.28 -4.79
CA GLU A 53 3.52 15.19 -6.22
C GLU A 53 3.34 13.74 -6.67
N MET A 54 2.59 13.58 -7.77
CA MET A 54 2.61 12.37 -8.58
C MET A 54 3.15 12.79 -9.95
N ASP A 55 4.23 12.14 -10.39
CA ASP A 55 4.80 12.43 -11.70
C ASP A 55 3.97 11.83 -12.84
N LYS A 56 4.38 12.10 -14.08
CA LYS A 56 3.69 11.60 -15.29
C LYS A 56 3.71 10.06 -15.44
N TYR A 57 4.56 9.37 -14.69
CA TYR A 57 4.70 7.91 -14.71
C TYR A 57 4.02 7.24 -13.50
N GLY A 58 3.38 8.00 -12.62
CA GLY A 58 2.67 7.48 -11.46
C GLY A 58 3.54 7.28 -10.22
N TYR A 59 4.74 7.89 -10.14
CA TYR A 59 5.52 7.87 -8.91
C TYR A 59 5.05 8.97 -7.98
N VAL A 60 4.64 8.58 -6.76
CA VAL A 60 4.25 9.51 -5.70
C VAL A 60 5.43 9.76 -4.77
N THR A 61 5.81 11.02 -4.63
CA THR A 61 6.87 11.49 -3.73
C THR A 61 6.33 12.52 -2.76
N ALA A 62 6.94 12.60 -1.59
CA ALA A 62 6.62 13.58 -0.56
C ALA A 62 7.80 13.73 0.41
N ILE A 63 7.96 14.91 1.00
CA ILE A 63 8.99 15.22 1.97
C ILE A 63 8.35 15.41 3.34
N PHE A 64 8.78 14.61 4.31
CA PHE A 64 8.55 14.88 5.72
C PHE A 64 9.69 15.79 6.22
N PRO A 65 9.39 17.03 6.64
CA PRO A 65 10.43 17.89 7.19
C PRO A 65 10.96 17.28 8.49
N GLY A 66 12.28 17.11 8.58
CA GLY A 66 12.93 16.68 9.81
C GLY A 66 12.59 17.60 10.99
N ASN A 67 12.72 17.08 12.20
CA ASN A 67 12.43 17.81 13.45
C ASN A 67 13.70 18.36 14.12
N LEU A 68 14.83 18.37 13.42
CA LEU A 68 16.12 18.88 13.89
C LEU A 68 16.31 20.36 13.50
N THR A 69 17.25 21.04 14.17
CA THR A 69 17.65 22.38 13.73
C THR A 69 18.37 22.32 12.37
N LYS A 70 18.55 23.48 11.72
CA LYS A 70 19.23 23.54 10.42
C LYS A 70 20.67 23.04 10.51
N GLU A 71 21.37 23.35 11.60
CA GLU A 71 22.76 22.97 11.85
C GLU A 71 22.91 21.47 12.14
N GLU A 72 21.93 20.88 12.82
CA GLU A 72 21.88 19.44 13.09
C GLU A 72 21.47 18.65 11.85
N ASN A 73 20.49 19.15 11.10
CA ASN A 73 20.01 18.52 9.88
C ASN A 73 21.10 18.43 8.81
N ALA A 74 22.02 19.40 8.75
CA ALA A 74 23.18 19.37 7.85
C ALA A 74 24.20 18.24 8.16
N LYS A 75 24.09 17.59 9.33
CA LYS A 75 25.02 16.55 9.79
C LYS A 75 24.43 15.14 9.72
N VAL A 76 23.16 14.99 9.33
CA VAL A 76 22.49 13.70 9.24
C VAL A 76 22.07 13.40 7.80
N PRO A 77 22.12 12.14 7.36
CA PRO A 77 21.68 11.78 6.02
C PRO A 77 20.15 11.82 5.92
N VAL A 78 19.67 12.17 4.72
CA VAL A 78 18.26 11.98 4.36
C VAL A 78 17.99 10.49 4.16
N ILE A 79 16.87 9.99 4.69
CA ILE A 79 16.42 8.61 4.50
C ILE A 79 15.17 8.58 3.60
N GLY A 80 15.08 7.55 2.75
CA GLY A 80 13.91 7.29 1.91
C GLY A 80 13.16 6.05 2.39
N LEU A 81 11.83 6.14 2.45
CA LEU A 81 10.96 4.99 2.65
C LEU A 81 10.18 4.76 1.37
N LEU A 82 10.27 3.55 0.82
CA LEU A 82 9.68 3.19 -0.46
C LEU A 82 8.67 2.05 -0.26
N ALA A 83 7.60 2.09 -1.04
CA ALA A 83 6.63 1.01 -1.20
C ALA A 83 6.13 1.03 -2.65
N HIS A 84 5.75 -0.13 -3.17
CA HIS A 84 5.02 -0.24 -4.43
C HIS A 84 3.51 -0.27 -4.15
N VAL A 85 2.70 0.10 -5.15
CA VAL A 85 1.23 0.22 -5.00
C VAL A 85 0.47 -0.91 -5.65
N ASP A 86 1.11 -1.68 -6.54
CA ASP A 86 0.48 -2.72 -7.32
C ASP A 86 0.42 -4.06 -6.60
N THR A 87 -0.54 -4.90 -7.01
CA THR A 87 -0.63 -6.31 -6.60
C THR A 87 -0.25 -7.25 -7.74
N SER A 88 0.21 -8.46 -7.39
CA SER A 88 0.63 -9.47 -8.38
C SER A 88 -0.48 -9.79 -9.41
N PRO A 89 -0.12 -10.03 -10.69
CA PRO A 89 -1.03 -10.55 -11.70
C PRO A 89 -1.51 -11.99 -11.41
N ASP A 90 -0.81 -12.76 -10.58
CA ASP A 90 -1.08 -14.19 -10.32
C ASP A 90 -2.47 -14.45 -9.72
N VAL A 91 -2.98 -13.52 -8.93
CA VAL A 91 -4.28 -13.62 -8.27
C VAL A 91 -4.97 -12.27 -8.33
N SER A 92 -6.28 -12.27 -8.63
CA SER A 92 -7.05 -11.03 -8.76
C SER A 92 -7.01 -10.18 -7.49
N GLY A 93 -6.61 -8.91 -7.63
CA GLY A 93 -6.73 -7.86 -6.63
C GLY A 93 -8.09 -7.14 -6.65
N THR A 94 -9.04 -7.60 -7.47
CA THR A 94 -10.35 -6.96 -7.63
C THR A 94 -11.33 -7.45 -6.56
N ASN A 95 -12.13 -6.54 -5.99
CA ASN A 95 -13.21 -6.86 -5.03
C ASN A 95 -12.74 -7.63 -3.78
N VAL A 96 -11.52 -7.37 -3.32
CA VAL A 96 -10.95 -7.99 -2.11
C VAL A 96 -11.85 -7.76 -0.90
N LYS A 97 -12.08 -8.83 -0.13
CA LYS A 97 -12.87 -8.82 1.11
C LYS A 97 -11.93 -9.16 2.28
N PRO A 98 -11.28 -8.16 2.91
CA PRO A 98 -10.34 -8.44 3.99
C PRO A 98 -11.08 -8.99 5.22
N VAL A 99 -10.52 -10.04 5.82
CA VAL A 99 -11.07 -10.72 7.02
C VAL A 99 -10.10 -10.51 8.18
N ILE A 100 -10.62 -10.13 9.35
CA ILE A 100 -9.80 -9.99 10.57
C ILE A 100 -10.05 -11.20 11.47
N HIS A 101 -9.02 -12.02 11.63
CA HIS A 101 -8.97 -13.04 12.67
C HIS A 101 -8.35 -12.42 13.94
N LYS A 102 -9.18 -12.16 14.95
CA LYS A 102 -8.71 -11.63 16.24
C LYS A 102 -8.31 -12.79 17.15
N ASN A 103 -7.27 -12.58 17.97
CA ASN A 103 -6.80 -13.58 18.94
C ASN A 103 -6.62 -14.96 18.28
N TYR A 104 -5.84 -14.99 17.21
CA TYR A 104 -5.56 -16.22 16.49
C TYR A 104 -4.68 -17.14 17.34
N GLU A 105 -5.17 -18.33 17.65
CA GLU A 105 -4.53 -19.30 18.56
C GLU A 105 -3.68 -20.37 17.84
N GLY A 106 -3.38 -20.19 16.54
CA GLY A 106 -2.41 -21.04 15.82
C GLY A 106 -2.97 -22.28 15.08
N GLY A 107 -4.25 -22.32 14.73
CA GLY A 107 -4.87 -23.42 13.98
C GLY A 107 -5.24 -23.08 12.52
N ASP A 108 -5.76 -24.03 11.76
CA ASP A 108 -6.12 -23.79 10.36
C ASP A 108 -7.18 -22.67 10.19
N ILE A 109 -7.05 -21.90 9.12
CA ILE A 109 -8.00 -20.83 8.75
C ILE A 109 -8.73 -21.23 7.46
N VAL A 110 -10.04 -21.47 7.57
CA VAL A 110 -10.92 -21.67 6.41
C VAL A 110 -11.38 -20.31 5.90
N LEU A 111 -11.19 -20.02 4.60
CA LEU A 111 -11.59 -18.75 4.03
C LEU A 111 -13.11 -18.69 3.82
N PRO A 112 -13.81 -17.62 4.27
CA PRO A 112 -15.26 -17.54 4.19
C PRO A 112 -15.81 -17.40 2.76
N GLY A 113 -14.96 -17.03 1.80
CA GLY A 113 -15.33 -16.92 0.38
C GLY A 113 -15.34 -18.26 -0.36
N ASP A 114 -14.56 -19.23 0.11
CA ASP A 114 -14.51 -20.60 -0.42
C ASP A 114 -14.06 -21.56 0.68
N PRO A 115 -14.97 -22.38 1.26
CA PRO A 115 -14.63 -23.33 2.31
C PRO A 115 -13.60 -24.40 1.93
N LYS A 116 -13.30 -24.56 0.63
CA LYS A 116 -12.24 -25.47 0.16
C LYS A 116 -10.84 -24.88 0.30
N VAL A 117 -10.74 -23.56 0.43
CA VAL A 117 -9.46 -22.87 0.62
C VAL A 117 -9.17 -22.78 2.11
N VAL A 118 -8.18 -23.55 2.54
CA VAL A 118 -7.74 -23.64 3.93
C VAL A 118 -6.28 -23.22 4.00
N LEU A 119 -6.00 -22.18 4.78
CA LEU A 119 -4.64 -21.84 5.18
C LEU A 119 -4.25 -22.76 6.33
N ARG A 120 -3.41 -23.76 6.05
CA ARG A 120 -3.01 -24.71 7.08
C ARG A 120 -1.90 -24.13 7.94
N ALA A 121 -2.05 -24.24 9.26
CA ALA A 121 -1.03 -23.73 10.19
C ALA A 121 0.30 -24.47 10.03
N ALA A 122 0.28 -25.74 9.64
CA ALA A 122 1.47 -26.54 9.43
C ALA A 122 2.24 -26.22 8.13
N GLU A 123 1.68 -25.39 7.24
CA GLU A 123 2.28 -25.02 5.95
C GLU A 123 2.92 -23.62 5.95
N ASN A 124 2.95 -22.94 7.10
CA ASN A 124 3.50 -21.58 7.30
C ASN A 124 4.51 -21.55 8.46
#